data_AF-A0A512IHS6-F1
#
_entry.id   AF-A0A512IHS6-F1
#
_cell.length_a   1.000
_cell.length_b   1.000
_cell.length_c   1.000
_cell.angle_alpha   90.00
_cell.angle_beta   90.00
_cell.angle_gamma   90.00
#
_symmetry.space_group_name_H-M   'P 1'
#
loop_
_entity.id
_entity.type
_entity.pdbx_description
1 polymer ?
#
loop_
_entity_poly.entity_id
_entity_poly.type
_entity_poly.pdbx_seq_one_letter_code
_entity_poly.pdbx_strand_id
1 'polypeptide(L)' 'MTAITLNGRPHVVGGDTTVVDLVAETVGRPLGPDGAPLDGRRLGVAVAVDAAVVPRSRWGRTPVAEGQSVEIITAVQGG' A
#
# COMPACT_ATOMS: atom_id res chain seq x y z
N MET A 1 14.93 9.55 -0.06
CA MET A 1 13.98 9.46 -1.19
C MET A 1 14.20 8.12 -1.82
N THR A 2 13.12 7.38 -2.06
CA THR A 2 13.13 6.02 -2.60
C THR A 2 12.27 6.01 -3.86
N ALA A 3 12.84 5.69 -5.02
CA ALA A 3 12.09 5.58 -6.27
C ALA A 3 11.54 4.15 -6.43
N ILE A 4 10.25 4.07 -6.77
CA ILE A 4 9.50 2.82 -6.91
C ILE A 4 8.61 2.89 -8.14
N THR A 5 8.02 1.75 -8.52
CA THR A 5 6.89 1.71 -9.43
C THR A 5 5.62 1.47 -8.63
N LEU A 6 4.64 2.37 -8.71
CA LEU A 6 3.33 2.22 -8.06
C LEU A 6 2.25 2.11 -9.13
N ASN A 7 1.55 0.97 -9.19
CA ASN A 7 0.51 0.69 -10.18
C ASN A 7 1.00 0.97 -11.63
N GLY A 8 2.20 0.47 -11.95
CA GLY A 8 2.86 0.69 -13.24
C GLY A 8 3.38 2.11 -13.52
N ARG A 9 3.33 3.05 -12.55
CA ARG A 9 3.83 4.43 -12.73
C ARG A 9 5.02 4.73 -11.81
N PRO A 10 6.06 5.44 -12.30
CA PRO A 10 7.14 5.90 -11.44
C PRO A 10 6.62 6.78 -10.30
N HIS A 11 7.09 6.52 -9.08
CA HIS A 11 6.72 7.24 -7.87
C HIS A 11 7.91 7.36 -6.93
N VAL A 12 8.01 8.44 -6.16
CA VAL A 12 9.12 8.69 -5.23
C VAL A 12 8.56 8.93 -3.84
N VAL A 13 9.09 8.20 -2.86
CA VAL A 13 8.63 8.23 -1.47
C VAL A 13 9.74 8.50 -0.47
N GLY A 14 9.38 8.62 0.81
CA GLY A 14 10.32 8.71 1.92
C GLY A 14 11.14 7.43 2.08
N GLY A 15 12.31 7.53 2.72
CA GLY A 15 13.20 6.37 2.93
C GLY A 15 12.67 5.37 3.96
N ASP A 16 11.71 5.79 4.78
CA ASP A 16 11.05 5.05 5.85
C ASP A 16 9.60 4.66 5.50
N THR A 17 9.15 4.95 4.28
CA THR A 17 7.80 4.63 3.81
C THR A 17 7.55 3.13 3.82
N THR A 18 6.45 2.74 4.46
CA THR A 18 5.97 1.35 4.49
C THR A 18 4.81 1.14 3.53
N VAL A 19 4.40 -0.11 3.35
CA VAL A 19 3.23 -0.46 2.55
C VAL A 19 1.96 0.22 3.09
N VAL A 20 1.78 0.37 4.40
CA VAL A 20 0.56 1.00 4.92
C VAL A 20 0.48 2.49 4.57
N ASP A 21 1.63 3.17 4.56
CA ASP A 21 1.72 4.59 4.20
C ASP A 21 1.32 4.80 2.74
N LEU A 22 1.87 3.99 1.83
CA LEU A 22 1.51 4.01 0.41
C LEU A 22 0.02 3.75 0.17
N VAL A 23 -0.56 2.79 0.89
CA VAL A 23 -1.99 2.50 0.74
C VAL A 23 -2.81 3.67 1.26
N ALA A 24 -2.49 4.21 2.45
CA ALA A 24 -3.20 5.33 3.04
C ALA A 24 -3.19 6.57 2.11
N GLU A 25 -2.04 6.86 1.50
CA GLU A 25 -1.90 7.90 0.48
C GLU A 25 -2.77 7.59 -0.74
N THR A 26 -2.66 6.39 -1.30
CA THR A 26 -3.38 5.97 -2.53
C THR A 26 -4.90 5.99 -2.36
N VAL A 27 -5.41 5.56 -1.21
CA VAL A 27 -6.86 5.57 -0.93
C VAL A 27 -7.37 6.89 -0.36
N GLY A 28 -6.48 7.84 -0.06
CA GLY A 28 -6.83 9.16 0.48
C GLY A 28 -7.47 9.12 1.87
N ARG A 29 -7.11 8.15 2.72
CA ARG A 29 -7.64 8.06 4.09
C ARG A 29 -6.66 7.37 5.05
N PRO A 30 -6.70 7.71 6.35
CA PRO A 30 -5.75 7.17 7.32
C PRO A 30 -6.02 5.70 7.65
N LEU A 31 -4.93 4.95 7.77
CA LEU A 31 -4.92 3.55 8.18
C LEU A 31 -4.07 3.38 9.44
N GLY A 32 -4.43 2.41 10.29
CA GLY A 32 -3.63 2.00 11.44
C GLY A 32 -2.46 1.10 11.05
N PRO A 33 -1.53 0.81 11.97
CA PRO A 33 -0.33 0.00 11.71
C PRO A 33 -0.63 -1.47 11.33
N ASP A 34 -1.82 -1.96 11.66
CA ASP A 34 -2.35 -3.26 11.23
C ASP A 34 -2.99 -3.22 9.83
N GLY A 35 -2.95 -2.04 9.18
CA GLY A 35 -3.55 -1.72 7.92
C GLY A 35 -5.04 -1.37 8.00
N ALA A 36 -5.72 -1.48 9.15
CA ALA A 36 -7.16 -1.23 9.28
C ALA A 36 -7.54 0.26 9.07
N PRO A 37 -8.70 0.60 8.47
CA PRO A 37 -9.11 2.00 8.33
C PRO A 37 -9.52 2.57 9.67
N LEU A 38 -9.05 3.78 9.98
CA LEU A 38 -9.37 4.43 11.25
C LEU A 38 -10.80 5.00 11.27
N ASP A 39 -11.46 5.07 10.13
CA ASP A 39 -12.86 5.52 9.97
C ASP A 39 -13.90 4.41 10.26
N GLY A 40 -13.45 3.19 10.58
CA GLY A 40 -14.31 2.03 10.85
C GLY A 40 -15.01 1.44 9.62
N ARG A 41 -14.75 1.96 8.42
CA ARG A 41 -15.34 1.45 7.17
C ARG A 41 -14.51 0.30 6.60
N ARG A 42 -15.09 -0.44 5.65
CA ARG A 42 -14.34 -1.48 4.93
C ARG A 42 -13.28 -0.85 4.02
N LEU A 43 -12.10 -1.48 3.93
CA LEU A 43 -11.04 -1.04 3.00
C LEU A 43 -11.21 -1.57 1.58
N GLY A 44 -11.39 -2.89 1.45
CA GLY A 44 -11.48 -3.55 0.14
C GLY A 44 -10.21 -3.37 -0.70
N VAL A 45 -9.01 -3.50 -0.11
CA VAL A 45 -7.73 -3.32 -0.82
C VAL A 45 -6.83 -4.52 -0.59
N ALA A 46 -6.15 -4.95 -1.66
CA ALA A 46 -5.04 -5.89 -1.63
C ALA A 46 -3.76 -5.21 -2.16
N VAL A 47 -2.60 -5.65 -1.67
CA VAL A 47 -1.31 -5.13 -2.08
C VAL A 47 -0.37 -6.27 -2.43
N ALA A 48 0.37 -6.10 -3.53
CA ALA A 48 1.51 -6.94 -3.87
C ALA A 48 2.77 -6.07 -3.99
N VAL A 49 3.91 -6.62 -3.55
CA VAL A 49 5.24 -6.05 -3.74
C VAL A 49 6.06 -7.06 -4.53
N ASP A 50 6.63 -6.64 -5.67
CA ASP A 50 7.37 -7.50 -6.60
C ASP A 50 6.61 -8.79 -6.95
N ALA A 51 5.32 -8.63 -7.29
CA ALA A 51 4.37 -9.71 -7.57
C ALA A 51 4.03 -10.67 -6.40
N ALA A 52 4.56 -10.43 -5.19
CA ALA A 52 4.21 -11.18 -3.99
C ALA A 52 3.15 -10.44 -3.16
N VAL A 53 2.02 -11.09 -2.90
CA VAL A 53 0.97 -10.52 -2.04
C VAL A 53 1.49 -10.29 -0.62
N VAL A 54 1.31 -9.08 -0.11
CA VAL A 54 1.66 -8.72 1.27
C VAL A 54 0.40 -8.79 2.14
N PRO A 55 0.33 -9.71 3.13
CA PRO A 55 -0.80 -9.77 4.06
C PRO A 55 -0.98 -8.45 4.81
N ARG A 56 -2.23 -8.03 4.99
CA ARG A 56 -2.59 -6.74 5.63
C ARG A 56 -1.89 -6.49 6.96
N SER A 57 -1.82 -7.50 7.82
CA SER A 57 -1.19 -7.42 9.14
C SER A 57 0.33 -7.16 9.12
N ARG A 58 0.95 -7.19 7.93
CA ARG A 58 2.36 -6.87 7.70
C ARG A 58 2.57 -5.48 7.09
N TRP A 59 1.53 -4.81 6.58
CA TRP A 59 1.69 -3.56 5.84
C TRP A 59 2.47 -2.50 6.61
N GLY A 60 2.17 -2.29 7.89
CA GLY A 60 2.89 -1.32 8.73
C GLY A 60 4.30 -1.74 9.17
N ARG A 61 4.77 -2.94 8.79
CA ARG A 61 6.14 -3.43 9.08
C ARG A 61 6.91 -3.80 7.82
N THR A 62 6.31 -3.67 6.65
CA THR A 62 6.96 -3.94 5.36
C THR A 62 7.41 -2.60 4.78
N PRO A 63 8.71 -2.25 4.85
CA PRO A 63 9.23 -1.08 4.16
C PRO A 63 9.16 -1.28 2.65
N VAL A 64 9.07 -0.19 1.90
CA VAL A 64 9.23 -0.22 0.44
C VAL A 64 10.63 0.25 0.08
N ALA A 65 11.34 -0.59 -0.65
CA ALA A 65 12.73 -0.38 -1.04
C ALA A 65 12.83 0.19 -2.46
N GLU A 66 14.00 0.75 -2.75
CA GLU A 66 14.36 1.30 -4.05
C GLU A 66 14.16 0.26 -5.16
N GLY A 67 13.55 0.69 -6.27
CA GLY A 67 13.34 -0.12 -7.47
C GLY A 67 12.20 -1.13 -7.38
N GLN A 68 11.54 -1.27 -6.22
CA GLN A 68 10.42 -2.22 -6.07
C GLN A 68 9.18 -1.80 -6.87
N SER A 69 8.41 -2.79 -7.29
CA SER A 69 7.07 -2.60 -7.85
C SER A 69 6.01 -2.88 -6.80
N VAL A 70 5.13 -1.91 -6.57
CA VAL A 70 3.99 -2.00 -5.64
C VAL A 70 2.70 -1.89 -6.44
N GLU A 71 1.87 -2.92 -6.33
CA GLU A 71 0.54 -2.96 -6.96
C GLU A 71 -0.53 -2.91 -5.88
N ILE A 72 -1.38 -1.89 -5.93
CA ILE A 72 -2.48 -1.65 -5.00
C ILE A 72 -3.78 -1.81 -5.77
N ILE A 73 -4.52 -2.87 -5.44
CA ILE A 73 -5.77 -3.23 -6.11
C ILE A 73 -6.92 -2.95 -5.14
N THR A 74 -7.83 -2.07 -5.54
CA THR A 74 -9.10 -1.86 -4.86
C THR A 74 -10.12 -2.85 -5.41
N ALA A 75 -10.79 -3.58 -4.53
CA ALA A 75 -11.96 -4.35 -4.90
C ALA A 75 -13.05 -3.37 -5.33
N VAL A 76 -13.33 -3.32 -6.62
CA VAL A 76 -14.58 -2.78 -7.14
C VAL A 76 -15.67 -3.80 -6.81
N GLN A 77 -16.70 -3.40 -6.05
CA GLN A 77 -17.92 -4.19 -5.99
C GLN A 77 -18.53 -4.20 -7.41
N GLY A 78 -18.37 -5.32 -8.11
CA GLY A 78 -19.08 -5.59 -9.35
C GLY A 78 -20.09 -6.72 -9.11
N GLY A 79 -21.38 -6.41 -9.24
CA GLY A 79 -22.50 -7.37 -9.21
C GLY A 79 -23.07 -7.64 -7.82
#